data_AF-K9XNF5-F1
#
_entry.id   AF-K9XNF5-F1
#
_cell.length_a   1.000
_cell.length_b   1.000
_cell.length_c   1.000
_cell.angle_alpha   90.00
_cell.angle_beta   90.00
_cell.angle_gamma   90.00
#
_symmetry.space_group_name_H-M   'P 1'
#
loop_
_entity.id
_entity.type
_entity.pdbx_description
1 polymer ?
#
loop_
_entity_poly.entity_id
_entity_poly.type
_entity_poly.pdbx_seq_one_letter_code
_entity_poly.pdbx_strand_id
1 'polypeptide(L)'
;MSFIEQPITKLRQKLSNQFISNLGWLSSAEIITRVFRIGVTAIAARFLTPYDYGLIAIVTTINEFARILMEVGIGAKIIQSDRDVKQLCNSAYWLNWIIYTGIFIIQCLAAFPIAWFYNETRLIFPICVAAIPYLIWPLAAIQCIMIQKENKLKVCAISNTIKNFTSYSLLGIFAVLGMGVWSFVLSWVLVAPIDIFIYYHYHSWRPTKNITTKYWKEFFIFGKNIFGTHLLKTLRNNLDYLIVGRFLGIKELGLYFFGFNAGLGISLSFITVLNTALFPHLCAARSNQLELKKHYAHSRKAIATIIIPLVILQTSLAPLYVPIVFGQQWVVAIPILMLICLSAIPRAFADAASLLLVAIGKPNLDLYWNILFTTIFSVALLIGIHGQALGVATSVLLVHVITIPLFIYWTTSYVFRKRQNA
;
A
#
# COMPACT_ATOMS: atom_id res chain seq x y z
N MET A 1 -23.78 40.64 -20.34
CA MET A 1 -22.58 39.81 -20.61
C MET A 1 -21.66 39.61 -19.39
N SER A 2 -21.86 40.26 -18.23
CA SER A 2 -20.95 40.20 -17.08
C SER A 2 -21.23 39.11 -16.02
N PHE A 3 -22.34 38.37 -16.12
CA PHE A 3 -22.76 37.42 -15.06
C PHE A 3 -22.16 36.00 -15.21
N ILE A 4 -21.64 35.67 -16.40
CA ILE A 4 -21.01 34.38 -16.70
C ILE A 4 -19.47 34.47 -16.60
N GLU A 5 -18.89 35.66 -16.78
CA GLU A 5 -17.44 35.84 -16.73
C GLU A 5 -16.87 35.75 -15.31
N GLN A 6 -17.61 36.19 -14.29
CA GLN A 6 -17.16 36.13 -12.89
C GLN A 6 -16.97 34.70 -12.33
N PRO A 7 -17.89 33.74 -12.54
CA PRO A 7 -17.64 32.35 -12.12
C PRO A 7 -16.55 31.67 -12.96
N ILE A 8 -16.44 31.99 -14.26
CA ILE A 8 -15.39 31.44 -15.14
C ILE A 8 -14.00 31.98 -14.76
N THR A 9 -13.87 33.27 -14.43
CA THR A 9 -12.62 33.86 -13.95
C THR A 9 -12.25 33.36 -12.55
N LYS A 10 -13.21 33.17 -11.63
CA LYS A 10 -12.96 32.49 -10.35
C LYS A 10 -12.54 31.03 -10.53
N LEU A 11 -13.14 30.28 -11.47
CA LEU A 11 -12.70 28.93 -11.82
C LEU A 11 -11.29 28.94 -12.40
N ARG A 12 -11.00 29.88 -13.30
CA ARG A 12 -9.70 30.05 -13.96
C ARG A 12 -8.60 30.46 -12.98
N GLN A 13 -8.90 31.30 -11.99
CA GLN A 13 -7.98 31.73 -10.94
C GLN A 13 -7.75 30.65 -9.87
N LYS A 14 -8.77 29.81 -9.60
CA LYS A 14 -8.63 28.61 -8.76
C LYS A 14 -7.86 27.49 -9.49
N LEU A 15 -8.06 27.33 -10.79
CA LEU A 15 -7.32 26.38 -11.65
C LEU A 15 -5.91 26.87 -12.03
N SER A 16 -5.65 28.18 -12.07
CA SER A 16 -4.32 28.75 -12.34
C SER A 16 -3.39 28.69 -11.14
N ASN A 17 -3.86 28.21 -9.99
CA ASN A 17 -3.01 27.97 -8.85
C ASN A 17 -2.05 26.83 -9.22
N GLN A 18 -0.76 27.12 -9.33
CA GLN A 18 0.27 26.17 -9.77
C GLN A 18 0.21 24.85 -8.98
N PHE A 19 -0.26 24.91 -7.73
CA PHE A 19 -0.59 23.76 -6.88
C PHE A 19 -1.71 22.86 -7.44
N ILE A 20 -2.80 23.41 -7.96
CA ILE A 20 -3.94 22.65 -8.52
C ILE A 20 -3.58 22.07 -9.90
N SER A 21 -2.84 22.81 -10.71
CA SER A 21 -2.29 22.27 -11.96
C SER A 21 -1.30 21.12 -11.68
N ASN A 22 -0.38 21.31 -10.73
CA ASN A 22 0.55 20.25 -10.31
C ASN A 22 -0.19 19.03 -9.72
N LEU A 23 -1.22 19.24 -8.89
CA LEU A 23 -2.06 18.16 -8.38
C LEU A 23 -2.84 17.44 -9.48
N GLY A 24 -3.35 18.16 -10.48
CA GLY A 24 -4.02 17.59 -11.65
C GLY A 24 -3.09 16.70 -12.46
N TRP A 25 -1.86 17.16 -12.73
CA TRP A 25 -0.83 16.37 -13.41
C TRP A 25 -0.43 15.11 -12.62
N LEU A 26 -0.25 15.24 -11.31
CA LEU A 26 0.07 14.11 -10.43
C LEU A 26 -1.06 13.08 -10.39
N SER A 27 -2.31 13.55 -10.31
CA SER A 27 -3.49 12.69 -10.31
C SER A 27 -3.66 11.97 -11.65
N SER A 28 -3.45 12.68 -12.77
CA SER A 28 -3.49 12.07 -14.11
C SER A 28 -2.39 11.03 -14.30
N ALA A 29 -1.14 11.33 -13.90
CA ALA A 29 -0.04 10.37 -13.98
C ALA A 29 -0.33 9.10 -13.17
N GLU A 30 -0.90 9.25 -11.97
CA GLU A 30 -1.32 8.14 -11.11
C GLU A 30 -2.44 7.31 -11.76
N ILE A 31 -3.43 7.95 -12.40
CA ILE A 31 -4.49 7.25 -13.14
C ILE A 31 -3.92 6.46 -14.32
N ILE A 32 -3.07 7.07 -15.13
CA ILE A 32 -2.45 6.38 -16.29
C ILE A 32 -1.61 5.20 -15.80
N THR A 33 -0.82 5.39 -14.73
CA THR A 33 -0.02 4.31 -14.12
C THR A 33 -0.91 3.14 -13.65
N ARG A 34 -2.08 3.43 -13.08
CA ARG A 34 -3.05 2.41 -12.65
C ARG A 34 -3.69 1.67 -13.81
N VAL A 35 -4.09 2.37 -14.87
CA VAL A 35 -4.63 1.75 -16.10
C VAL A 35 -3.56 0.87 -16.75
N PHE A 36 -2.33 1.37 -16.84
CA PHE A 36 -1.19 0.61 -17.36
C PHE A 36 -0.93 -0.67 -16.53
N ARG A 37 -0.96 -0.56 -15.19
CA ARG A 37 -0.83 -1.70 -14.29
C ARG A 37 -1.90 -2.77 -14.54
N ILE A 38 -3.15 -2.38 -14.77
CA ILE A 38 -4.23 -3.33 -15.06
C ILE A 38 -3.94 -4.09 -16.35
N GLY A 39 -3.52 -3.39 -17.41
CA GLY A 39 -3.14 -4.02 -18.68
C GLY A 39 -1.99 -5.01 -18.52
N VAL A 40 -0.94 -4.63 -17.79
CA VAL A 40 0.20 -5.52 -17.51
C VAL A 40 -0.21 -6.70 -16.62
N THR A 41 -1.10 -6.50 -15.65
CA THR A 41 -1.62 -7.60 -14.82
C THR A 41 -2.42 -8.59 -15.66
N ALA A 42 -3.20 -8.12 -16.64
CA ALA A 42 -3.90 -8.99 -17.58
C ALA A 42 -2.93 -9.79 -18.45
N ILE A 43 -1.86 -9.16 -18.97
CA ILE A 43 -0.80 -9.86 -19.71
C ILE A 43 -0.14 -10.90 -18.80
N ALA A 44 0.31 -10.50 -17.61
CA ALA A 44 0.97 -11.40 -16.67
C ALA A 44 0.06 -12.59 -16.30
N ALA A 45 -1.22 -12.36 -16.05
CA ALA A 45 -2.17 -13.42 -15.76
C ALA A 45 -2.40 -14.39 -16.94
N ARG A 46 -2.24 -13.96 -18.20
CA ARG A 46 -2.38 -14.87 -19.35
C ARG A 46 -1.19 -15.80 -19.53
N PHE A 47 0.02 -15.33 -19.22
CA PHE A 47 1.25 -16.09 -19.44
C PHE A 47 1.76 -16.83 -18.19
N LEU A 48 1.40 -16.37 -17.00
CA LEU A 48 1.82 -16.98 -15.74
C LEU A 48 0.74 -17.94 -15.22
N THR A 49 1.18 -19.01 -14.58
CA THR A 49 0.28 -20.00 -13.99
C THR A 49 -0.18 -19.58 -12.59
N PRO A 50 -1.25 -20.17 -12.04
CA PRO A 50 -1.59 -20.01 -10.63
C PRO A 50 -0.43 -20.38 -9.70
N TYR A 51 0.41 -21.36 -10.08
CA TYR A 51 1.57 -21.71 -9.29
C TYR A 51 2.58 -20.56 -9.18
N ASP A 52 2.89 -19.91 -10.30
CA ASP A 52 3.79 -18.75 -10.34
C ASP A 52 3.26 -17.61 -9.47
N TYR A 53 1.95 -17.31 -9.56
CA TYR A 53 1.29 -16.32 -8.72
C TYR A 53 1.39 -16.65 -7.22
N GLY A 54 1.35 -17.94 -6.85
CA GLY A 54 1.57 -18.39 -5.48
C GLY A 54 2.99 -18.12 -5.00
N LEU A 55 4.00 -18.39 -5.83
CA LEU A 55 5.40 -18.04 -5.51
C LEU A 55 5.58 -16.52 -5.38
N ILE A 56 4.99 -15.75 -6.30
CA ILE A 56 5.02 -14.29 -6.28
C ILE A 56 4.39 -13.76 -4.99
N ALA A 57 3.27 -14.34 -4.54
CA ALA A 57 2.62 -13.97 -3.29
C ALA A 57 3.58 -14.12 -2.10
N ILE A 58 4.27 -15.26 -1.99
CA ILE A 58 5.24 -15.53 -0.91
C ILE A 58 6.39 -14.52 -0.96
N VAL A 59 7.03 -14.34 -2.13
CA VAL A 59 8.16 -13.41 -2.28
C VAL A 59 7.73 -11.96 -1.98
N THR A 60 6.54 -11.56 -2.44
CA THR A 60 5.98 -10.23 -2.17
C THR A 60 5.74 -10.03 -0.67
N THR A 61 5.11 -11.00 0.00
CA THR A 61 4.87 -10.95 1.43
C THR A 61 6.16 -10.80 2.23
N ILE A 62 7.23 -11.52 1.87
CA ILE A 62 8.54 -11.41 2.54
C ILE A 62 9.14 -10.03 2.34
N ASN A 63 9.10 -9.51 1.11
CA ASN A 63 9.58 -8.16 0.81
C ASN A 63 8.80 -7.08 1.56
N GLU A 64 7.50 -7.25 1.77
CA GLU A 64 6.69 -6.33 2.58
C GLU A 64 7.16 -6.32 4.04
N PHE A 65 7.47 -7.49 4.63
CA PHE A 65 8.05 -7.53 5.98
C PHE A 65 9.44 -6.89 6.05
N ALA A 66 10.29 -7.15 5.05
CA ALA A 66 11.62 -6.53 4.96
C ALA A 66 11.55 -5.00 4.82
N ARG A 67 10.55 -4.48 4.09
CA ARG A 67 10.30 -3.03 3.96
C ARG A 67 10.02 -2.35 5.28
N ILE A 68 9.26 -2.98 6.18
CA ILE A 68 8.97 -2.41 7.50
C ILE A 68 10.26 -2.26 8.32
N LEU A 69 11.17 -3.24 8.24
CA LEU A 69 12.44 -3.21 8.96
C LEU A 69 13.34 -2.05 8.48
N MET A 70 13.15 -1.56 7.25
CA MET A 70 13.87 -0.38 6.72
C MET A 70 13.30 0.95 7.24
N GLU A 71 12.05 1.00 7.71
CA GLU A 71 11.36 2.22 8.16
C GLU A 71 11.73 2.62 9.61
N VAL A 72 13.02 2.74 9.93
CA VAL A 72 13.54 3.05 11.29
C VAL A 72 13.35 4.54 11.68
N GLY A 73 12.38 5.23 11.08
CA GLY A 73 12.07 6.64 11.40
C GLY A 73 13.10 7.68 10.95
N ILE A 74 14.15 7.25 10.22
CA ILE A 74 15.26 8.10 9.74
C ILE A 74 14.73 9.27 8.89
N GLY A 75 13.88 8.98 7.90
CA GLY A 75 13.33 10.00 7.02
C GLY A 75 12.50 11.05 7.75
N ALA A 76 11.58 10.61 8.61
CA ALA A 76 10.72 11.51 9.38
C ALA A 76 11.53 12.40 10.35
N LYS A 77 12.54 11.85 11.02
CA LYS A 77 13.40 12.61 11.92
C LYS A 77 14.25 13.67 11.18
N ILE A 78 14.78 13.35 10.00
CA ILE A 78 15.52 14.32 9.17
C ILE A 78 14.58 15.43 8.68
N ILE A 79 13.38 15.08 8.22
CA ILE A 79 12.38 16.06 7.76
C ILE A 79 12.02 17.03 8.90
N GLN A 80 11.85 16.52 10.13
CA GLN A 80 11.54 17.33 11.31
C GLN A 80 12.68 18.22 11.81
N SER A 81 13.95 17.85 11.58
CA SER A 81 15.09 18.55 12.20
C SER A 81 15.52 19.83 11.48
N ASP A 82 15.51 20.98 12.14
CA ASP A 82 15.97 22.25 11.55
C ASP A 82 17.45 22.56 11.81
N ARG A 83 18.11 21.81 12.70
CA ARG A 83 19.52 22.00 13.09
C ARG A 83 20.37 20.78 12.71
N ASP A 84 21.67 21.01 12.49
CA ASP A 84 22.69 19.99 12.20
C ASP A 84 22.40 19.03 11.03
N VAL A 85 21.59 19.48 10.06
CA VAL A 85 21.06 18.63 8.96
C VAL A 85 22.16 17.88 8.23
N LYS A 86 23.32 18.51 7.95
CA LYS A 86 24.43 17.85 7.26
C LYS A 86 25.00 16.66 8.03
N GLN A 87 25.24 16.82 9.34
CA GLN A 87 25.79 15.75 10.18
C GLN A 87 24.74 14.68 10.48
N LEU A 88 23.47 15.08 10.63
CA LEU A 88 22.33 14.18 10.79
C LEU A 88 22.16 13.29 9.56
N CYS A 89 22.16 13.86 8.35
CA CYS A 89 22.09 13.13 7.09
C CYS A 89 23.26 12.18 6.89
N ASN A 90 24.48 12.59 7.26
CA ASN A 90 25.65 11.74 7.17
C ASN A 90 25.57 10.55 8.15
N SER A 91 25.12 10.78 9.38
CA SER A 91 24.91 9.72 10.38
C SER A 91 23.83 8.73 9.92
N ALA A 92 22.75 9.25 9.32
CA ALA A 92 21.67 8.46 8.74
C ALA A 92 22.11 7.63 7.53
N TYR A 93 22.97 8.16 6.67
CA TYR A 93 23.48 7.45 5.50
C TYR A 93 24.21 6.16 5.88
N TRP A 94 25.13 6.24 6.86
CA TRP A 94 25.86 5.08 7.34
C TRP A 94 24.96 4.10 8.10
N LEU A 95 23.96 4.61 8.83
CA LEU A 95 22.96 3.76 9.46
C LEU A 95 22.11 3.00 8.42
N ASN A 96 21.69 3.65 7.33
CA ASN A 96 20.97 3.01 6.24
C ASN A 96 21.77 1.87 5.62
N TRP A 97 23.07 2.05 5.38
CA TRP A 97 23.92 0.96 4.89
C TRP A 97 23.88 -0.27 5.81
N ILE A 98 24.05 -0.06 7.12
CA ILE A 98 24.03 -1.17 8.09
C ILE A 98 22.65 -1.84 8.13
N ILE A 99 21.57 -1.06 8.20
CA ILE A 99 20.20 -1.59 8.26
C ILE A 99 19.89 -2.37 6.98
N TYR A 100 20.14 -1.81 5.81
CA TYR A 100 19.69 -2.39 4.55
C TYR A 100 20.54 -3.60 4.18
N THR A 101 21.86 -3.56 4.41
CA THR A 101 22.72 -4.75 4.28
C THR A 101 22.36 -5.82 5.30
N GLY A 102 22.04 -5.44 6.54
CA GLY A 102 21.55 -6.36 7.56
C GLY A 102 20.27 -7.08 7.12
N ILE A 103 19.29 -6.34 6.59
CA ILE A 103 18.03 -6.88 6.08
C ILE A 103 18.27 -7.77 4.85
N PHE A 104 19.17 -7.39 3.95
CA PHE A 104 19.57 -8.25 2.83
C PHE A 104 20.09 -9.60 3.32
N ILE A 105 21.02 -9.60 4.28
CA ILE A 105 21.58 -10.84 4.84
C ILE A 105 20.48 -11.65 5.55
N ILE A 106 19.67 -11.01 6.39
CA ILE A 106 18.57 -11.66 7.10
C ILE A 106 17.57 -12.29 6.12
N GLN A 107 17.19 -11.60 5.05
CA GLN A 107 16.27 -12.12 4.04
C GLN A 107 16.87 -13.30 3.28
N CYS A 108 18.15 -13.23 2.89
CA CYS A 108 18.84 -14.33 2.24
C CYS A 108 18.96 -15.57 3.15
N LEU A 109 19.25 -15.37 4.44
CA LEU A 109 19.28 -16.45 5.42
C LEU A 109 17.88 -17.02 5.68
N ALA A 110 16.86 -16.16 5.73
CA ALA A 110 15.46 -16.55 5.91
C ALA A 110 14.88 -17.29 4.69
N ALA A 111 15.46 -17.12 3.49
CA ALA A 111 15.02 -17.80 2.28
C ALA A 111 15.02 -19.33 2.44
N PHE A 112 15.99 -19.89 3.16
CA PHE A 112 16.10 -21.33 3.41
C PHE A 112 14.98 -21.90 4.30
N PRO A 113 14.77 -21.41 5.55
CA PRO A 113 13.68 -21.90 6.39
C PRO A 113 12.31 -21.60 5.78
N ILE A 114 12.16 -20.52 5.00
CA ILE A 114 10.90 -20.23 4.29
C ILE A 114 10.66 -21.25 3.17
N ALA A 115 11.66 -21.54 2.35
CA ALA A 115 11.55 -22.57 1.31
C ALA A 115 11.21 -23.94 1.90
N TRP A 116 11.79 -24.26 3.06
CA TRP A 116 11.43 -25.46 3.82
C TRP A 116 10.00 -25.41 4.37
N PHE A 117 9.58 -24.28 4.94
CA PHE A 117 8.22 -24.07 5.47
C PHE A 117 7.13 -24.24 4.40
N TYR A 118 7.41 -23.86 3.15
CA TYR A 118 6.48 -24.04 2.02
C TYR A 118 6.75 -25.30 1.18
N ASN A 119 7.74 -26.12 1.56
CA ASN A 119 8.21 -27.29 0.79
C ASN A 119 8.53 -26.96 -0.68
N GLU A 120 9.15 -25.79 -0.94
CA GLU A 120 9.47 -25.33 -2.30
C GLU A 120 10.83 -24.63 -2.35
N THR A 121 11.83 -25.35 -2.87
CA THR A 121 13.22 -24.87 -2.99
C THR A 121 13.39 -23.79 -4.08
N ARG A 122 12.49 -23.73 -5.06
CA ARG A 122 12.49 -22.68 -6.10
C ARG A 122 12.28 -21.28 -5.53
N LEU A 123 11.84 -21.14 -4.28
CA LEU A 123 11.69 -19.85 -3.60
C LEU A 123 13.02 -19.22 -3.18
N ILE A 124 14.07 -20.01 -2.95
CA ILE A 124 15.32 -19.53 -2.34
C ILE A 124 15.92 -18.37 -3.16
N PHE A 125 16.19 -18.61 -4.45
CA PHE A 125 16.81 -17.59 -5.29
C PHE A 125 15.91 -16.38 -5.54
N PRO A 126 14.61 -16.50 -5.88
CA PRO A 126 13.69 -15.37 -5.94
C PRO A 126 13.68 -14.48 -4.70
N ILE A 127 13.70 -15.06 -3.50
CA ILE A 127 13.74 -14.30 -2.23
C ILE A 127 15.06 -13.55 -2.09
N CYS A 128 16.19 -14.21 -2.36
CA CYS A 128 17.52 -13.59 -2.27
C CYS A 128 17.71 -12.47 -3.30
N VAL A 129 17.32 -12.71 -4.55
CA VAL A 129 17.45 -11.74 -5.64
C VAL A 129 16.54 -10.53 -5.42
N ALA A 130 15.33 -10.75 -4.87
CA ALA A 130 14.43 -9.65 -4.53
C ALA A 130 14.97 -8.74 -3.39
N ALA A 131 15.98 -9.18 -2.64
CA ALA A 131 16.64 -8.38 -1.62
C ALA A 131 17.77 -7.48 -2.17
N ILE A 132 18.27 -7.73 -3.40
CA ILE A 132 19.33 -6.92 -4.04
C ILE A 132 19.04 -5.40 -4.05
N PRO A 133 17.79 -4.93 -4.28
CA PRO A 133 17.47 -3.51 -4.22
C PRO A 133 17.87 -2.85 -2.90
N TYR A 134 17.93 -3.59 -1.80
CA TYR A 134 18.31 -3.05 -0.49
C TYR A 134 19.79 -2.62 -0.47
N LEU A 135 20.64 -3.19 -1.32
CA LEU A 135 22.02 -2.76 -1.46
C LEU A 135 22.17 -1.53 -2.36
N ILE A 136 21.10 -1.15 -3.07
CA ILE A 136 21.07 -0.05 -4.05
C ILE A 136 20.44 1.19 -3.42
N TRP A 137 19.32 1.04 -2.71
CA TRP A 137 18.54 2.16 -2.15
C TRP A 137 19.28 3.08 -1.15
N PRO A 138 20.21 2.61 -0.28
CA PRO A 138 20.95 3.47 0.65
C PRO A 138 21.70 4.60 -0.05
N LEU A 139 22.13 4.38 -1.31
CA LEU A 139 22.84 5.37 -2.12
C LEU A 139 22.00 6.66 -2.30
N ALA A 140 20.69 6.51 -2.51
CA ALA A 140 19.78 7.61 -2.84
C ALA A 140 18.77 7.97 -1.74
N ALA A 141 18.71 7.18 -0.66
CA ALA A 141 17.71 7.32 0.39
C ALA A 141 17.73 8.71 1.05
N ILE A 142 18.92 9.24 1.36
CA ILE A 142 19.05 10.56 2.00
C ILE A 142 18.66 11.70 1.06
N GLN A 143 19.01 11.58 -0.23
CA GLN A 143 18.65 12.55 -1.26
C GLN A 143 17.12 12.60 -1.42
N CYS A 144 16.47 11.44 -1.45
CA CYS A 144 15.01 11.35 -1.46
C CYS A 144 14.39 12.04 -0.23
N ILE A 145 14.92 11.79 0.96
CA ILE A 145 14.44 12.42 2.21
C ILE A 145 14.64 13.94 2.16
N MET A 146 15.76 14.42 1.67
CA MET A 146 16.03 15.86 1.55
C MET A 146 15.14 16.54 0.50
N ILE A 147 14.91 15.90 -0.65
CA ILE A 147 13.94 16.37 -1.65
C ILE A 147 12.53 16.51 -1.04
N GLN A 148 12.13 15.56 -0.20
CA GLN A 148 10.85 15.65 0.54
C GLN A 148 10.86 16.78 1.57
N LYS A 149 11.95 16.93 2.34
CA LYS A 149 12.13 18.02 3.31
C LYS A 149 12.07 19.41 2.65
N GLU A 150 12.64 19.54 1.46
CA GLU A 150 12.62 20.76 0.63
C GLU A 150 11.29 20.95 -0.13
N ASN A 151 10.30 20.08 0.12
CA ASN A 151 8.98 20.13 -0.49
C ASN A 151 8.99 20.01 -2.03
N LYS A 152 10.04 19.40 -2.60
CA LYS A 152 10.20 19.13 -4.05
C LYS A 152 9.50 17.84 -4.45
N LEU A 153 8.26 17.65 -4.00
CA LEU A 153 7.47 16.41 -4.17
C LEU A 153 7.26 16.01 -5.64
N LYS A 154 7.32 16.98 -6.57
CA LYS A 154 7.28 16.73 -8.01
C LYS A 154 8.40 15.77 -8.45
N VAL A 155 9.59 15.87 -7.87
CA VAL A 155 10.72 14.99 -8.21
C VAL A 155 10.46 13.56 -7.74
N CYS A 156 9.95 13.38 -6.51
CA CYS A 156 9.55 12.07 -5.99
C CYS A 156 8.46 11.43 -6.86
N ALA A 157 7.48 12.22 -7.29
CA ALA A 157 6.41 11.73 -8.15
C ALA A 157 6.91 11.33 -9.55
N ILE A 158 7.81 12.13 -10.16
CA ILE A 158 8.44 11.77 -11.44
C ILE A 158 9.23 10.46 -11.30
N SER A 159 10.04 10.32 -10.24
CA SER A 159 10.79 9.09 -9.97
C SER A 159 9.87 7.88 -9.84
N ASN A 160 8.83 7.98 -9.01
CA ASN A 160 7.87 6.91 -8.80
C ASN A 160 7.11 6.55 -10.09
N THR A 161 6.75 7.55 -10.90
CA THR A 161 6.06 7.33 -12.18
C THR A 161 6.96 6.55 -13.13
N ILE A 162 8.20 7.03 -13.37
CA ILE A 162 9.17 6.36 -14.25
C ILE A 162 9.42 4.94 -13.76
N LYS A 163 9.69 4.75 -12.47
CA LYS A 163 9.92 3.42 -11.88
C LYS A 163 8.74 2.48 -12.09
N ASN A 164 7.52 2.92 -11.82
CA ASN A 164 6.33 2.09 -11.96
C ASN A 164 6.12 1.70 -13.42
N PHE A 165 6.22 2.64 -14.36
CA PHE A 165 6.12 2.34 -15.78
C PHE A 165 7.19 1.36 -16.24
N THR A 166 8.46 1.59 -15.91
CA THR A 166 9.54 0.69 -16.27
C THR A 166 9.34 -0.69 -15.65
N SER A 167 8.93 -0.77 -14.38
CA SER A 167 8.71 -2.04 -13.68
C SER A 167 7.58 -2.84 -14.30
N TYR A 168 6.44 -2.20 -14.59
CA TYR A 168 5.31 -2.87 -15.23
C TYR A 168 5.62 -3.27 -16.68
N SER A 169 6.33 -2.43 -17.43
CA SER A 169 6.78 -2.80 -18.79
C SER A 169 7.69 -4.03 -18.78
N LEU A 170 8.70 -4.05 -17.89
CA LEU A 170 9.59 -5.20 -17.72
C LEU A 170 8.82 -6.45 -17.27
N LEU A 171 7.87 -6.29 -16.34
CA LEU A 171 7.02 -7.39 -15.88
C LEU A 171 6.23 -8.00 -17.03
N GLY A 172 5.61 -7.17 -17.86
CA GLY A 172 4.87 -7.62 -19.05
C GLY A 172 5.78 -8.37 -20.02
N ILE A 173 6.96 -7.82 -20.32
CA ILE A 173 7.95 -8.44 -21.22
C ILE A 173 8.39 -9.81 -20.66
N PHE A 174 8.83 -9.87 -19.40
CA PHE A 174 9.30 -11.10 -18.78
C PHE A 174 8.18 -12.13 -18.59
N ALA A 175 6.93 -11.69 -18.43
CA ALA A 175 5.79 -12.61 -18.38
C ALA A 175 5.56 -13.25 -19.75
N VAL A 176 5.60 -12.48 -20.85
CA VAL A 176 5.49 -13.01 -22.23
C VAL A 176 6.63 -13.97 -22.55
N LEU A 177 7.83 -13.72 -22.03
CA LEU A 177 8.98 -14.63 -22.16
C LEU A 177 8.87 -15.90 -21.28
N GLY A 178 7.77 -16.07 -20.52
CA GLY A 178 7.52 -17.26 -19.72
C GLY A 178 8.42 -17.40 -18.49
N MET A 179 8.94 -16.29 -17.93
CA MET A 179 9.90 -16.33 -16.83
C MET A 179 9.28 -16.65 -15.45
N GLY A 180 7.97 -16.87 -15.35
CA GLY A 180 7.32 -17.28 -14.10
C GLY A 180 7.43 -16.23 -12.99
N VAL A 181 7.80 -16.67 -11.79
CA VAL A 181 8.09 -15.79 -10.64
C VAL A 181 9.17 -14.74 -10.93
N TRP A 182 10.12 -15.04 -11.83
CA TRP A 182 11.22 -14.13 -12.16
C TRP A 182 10.76 -12.86 -12.87
N SER A 183 9.58 -12.89 -13.51
CA SER A 183 9.01 -11.72 -14.17
C SER A 183 8.75 -10.56 -13.20
N PHE A 184 8.39 -10.87 -11.94
CA PHE A 184 8.24 -9.86 -10.88
C PHE A 184 9.59 -9.51 -10.26
N VAL A 185 10.36 -10.52 -9.87
CA VAL A 185 11.61 -10.33 -9.12
C VAL A 185 12.62 -9.49 -9.90
N LEU A 186 12.88 -9.82 -11.17
CA LEU A 186 13.85 -9.08 -11.99
C LEU A 186 13.38 -7.65 -12.28
N SER A 187 12.08 -7.46 -12.49
CA SER A 187 11.49 -6.13 -12.70
C SER A 187 11.66 -5.20 -11.50
N TRP A 188 11.71 -5.72 -10.27
CA TRP A 188 12.04 -4.92 -9.08
C TRP A 188 13.52 -4.56 -9.00
N VAL A 189 14.40 -5.51 -9.31
CA VAL A 189 15.85 -5.31 -9.26
C VAL A 189 16.32 -4.30 -10.31
N LEU A 190 15.87 -4.47 -11.56
CA LEU A 190 16.30 -3.63 -12.68
C LEU A 190 15.84 -2.16 -12.56
N VAL A 191 14.77 -1.92 -11.80
CA VAL A 191 14.21 -0.58 -11.59
C VAL A 191 14.85 0.14 -10.40
N ALA A 192 15.48 -0.58 -9.47
CA ALA A 192 16.07 -0.01 -8.26
C ALA A 192 17.10 1.12 -8.53
N PRO A 193 17.97 1.05 -9.56
CA PRO A 193 18.92 2.12 -9.87
C PRO A 193 18.29 3.45 -10.31
N ILE A 194 17.04 3.47 -10.78
CA ILE A 194 16.39 4.68 -11.31
C ILE A 194 16.32 5.78 -10.25
N ASP A 195 16.04 5.44 -8.99
CA ASP A 195 16.02 6.40 -7.89
C ASP A 195 17.37 7.07 -7.69
N ILE A 196 18.48 6.34 -7.91
CA ILE A 196 19.83 6.92 -7.80
C ILE A 196 20.00 8.01 -8.84
N PHE A 197 19.76 7.70 -10.12
CA PHE A 197 19.95 8.67 -11.20
C PHE A 197 19.10 9.92 -11.00
N ILE A 198 17.83 9.75 -10.65
CA ILE A 198 16.90 10.88 -10.49
C ILE A 198 17.27 11.68 -9.24
N TYR A 199 17.40 11.07 -8.07
CA TYR A 199 17.63 11.83 -6.84
C TYR A 199 19.04 12.43 -6.75
N TYR A 200 20.06 11.80 -7.35
CA TYR A 200 21.40 12.42 -7.44
C TYR A 200 21.44 13.62 -8.38
N HIS A 201 20.62 13.60 -9.45
CA HIS A 201 20.52 14.72 -10.37
C HIS A 201 19.81 15.91 -9.73
N TYR A 202 18.71 15.66 -9.01
CA TYR A 202 17.87 16.73 -8.45
C TYR A 202 18.30 17.25 -7.07
N HIS A 203 19.24 16.59 -6.39
CA HIS A 203 19.72 17.03 -5.09
C HIS A 203 21.24 16.92 -4.96
N SER A 204 21.88 17.97 -4.44
CA SER A 204 23.33 18.13 -4.40
C SER A 204 24.00 17.48 -3.19
N TRP A 205 23.25 17.06 -2.17
CA TRP A 205 23.85 16.43 -0.98
C TRP A 205 24.61 15.16 -1.34
N ARG A 206 25.79 15.00 -0.73
CA ARG A 206 26.65 13.83 -0.86
C ARG A 206 27.14 13.40 0.53
N PRO A 207 27.32 12.09 0.76
CA PRO A 207 27.85 11.59 2.03
C PRO A 207 29.29 12.04 2.23
N THR A 208 29.67 12.27 3.49
CA THR A 208 31.07 12.48 3.86
C THR A 208 31.71 11.13 4.20
N LYS A 209 33.03 10.99 3.99
CA LYS A 209 33.75 9.76 4.32
C LYS A 209 33.77 9.43 5.82
N ASN A 210 33.47 10.39 6.68
CA ASN A 210 33.48 10.22 8.12
C ASN A 210 32.23 9.44 8.56
N ILE A 211 32.41 8.28 9.18
CA ILE A 211 31.32 7.55 9.81
C ILE A 211 30.93 8.29 11.10
N THR A 212 29.64 8.56 11.28
CA THR A 212 29.13 9.24 12.49
C THR A 212 27.96 8.46 13.06
N THR A 213 28.06 8.03 14.31
CA THR A 213 27.00 7.30 15.02
C THR A 213 26.17 8.18 15.98
N LYS A 214 26.53 9.47 16.07
CA LYS A 214 25.99 10.47 17.01
C LYS A 214 24.45 10.44 17.15
N TYR A 215 23.73 10.28 16.05
CA TYR A 215 22.26 10.40 16.03
C TYR A 215 21.51 9.06 15.95
N TRP A 216 22.21 7.92 15.99
CA TRP A 216 21.57 6.60 15.82
C TRP A 216 20.51 6.31 16.88
N LYS A 217 20.81 6.60 18.15
CA LYS A 217 19.85 6.42 19.25
C LYS A 217 18.58 7.23 19.04
N GLU A 218 18.69 8.45 18.51
CA GLU A 218 17.52 9.29 18.21
C GLU A 218 16.65 8.70 17.10
N PHE A 219 17.27 8.14 16.05
CA PHE A 219 16.53 7.46 14.98
C PHE A 219 15.76 6.26 15.52
N PHE A 220 16.39 5.38 16.31
CA PHE A 220 15.71 4.21 16.87
C PHE A 220 14.58 4.57 17.84
N ILE A 221 14.78 5.57 18.71
CA ILE A 221 13.74 6.03 19.65
C ILE A 221 12.53 6.59 18.89
N PHE A 222 12.77 7.31 17.81
CA PHE A 222 11.71 7.85 16.96
C PHE A 222 11.01 6.73 16.16
N GLY A 223 11.79 5.81 15.59
CA GLY A 223 11.32 4.75 14.71
C GLY A 223 10.52 3.64 15.41
N LYS A 224 10.79 3.33 16.69
CA LYS A 224 10.16 2.18 17.36
C LYS A 224 8.63 2.20 17.34
N ASN A 225 8.03 3.39 17.50
CA ASN A 225 6.57 3.54 17.53
C ASN A 225 5.97 3.37 16.13
N ILE A 226 6.66 3.89 15.11
CA ILE A 226 6.27 3.75 13.70
C ILE A 226 6.36 2.28 13.31
N PHE A 227 7.50 1.64 13.60
CA PHE A 227 7.75 0.23 13.31
C PHE A 227 6.64 -0.67 13.85
N GLY A 228 6.26 -0.54 15.13
CA GLY A 228 5.22 -1.37 15.74
C GLY A 228 3.86 -1.25 15.03
N THR A 229 3.46 -0.02 14.66
CA THR A 229 2.20 0.21 13.93
C THR A 229 2.22 -0.34 12.51
N HIS A 230 3.32 -0.17 11.79
CA HIS A 230 3.49 -0.69 10.43
C HIS A 230 3.57 -2.22 10.43
N LEU A 231 4.28 -2.82 11.39
CA LEU A 231 4.37 -4.27 11.56
C LEU A 231 3.01 -4.92 11.74
N LEU A 232 2.18 -4.40 12.66
CA LEU A 232 0.83 -4.90 12.87
C LEU A 232 -0.03 -4.81 11.60
N LYS A 233 0.07 -3.68 10.89
CA LYS A 233 -0.67 -3.47 9.64
C LYS A 233 -0.26 -4.44 8.55
N THR A 234 1.04 -4.63 8.32
CA THR A 234 1.54 -5.55 7.30
C THR A 234 1.26 -6.99 7.65
N LEU A 235 1.40 -7.38 8.93
CA LEU A 235 1.03 -8.71 9.39
C LEU A 235 -0.44 -8.98 9.05
N ARG A 236 -1.35 -8.07 9.41
CA ARG A 236 -2.78 -8.20 9.10
C ARG A 236 -3.04 -8.31 7.59
N ASN A 237 -2.36 -7.49 6.78
CA ASN A 237 -2.59 -7.44 5.34
C ASN A 237 -2.04 -8.64 4.57
N ASN A 238 -1.14 -9.41 5.17
CA ASN A 238 -0.55 -10.61 4.56
C ASN A 238 -0.93 -11.90 5.29
N LEU A 239 -1.71 -11.80 6.38
CA LEU A 239 -2.01 -12.96 7.23
C LEU A 239 -2.76 -14.04 6.47
N ASP A 240 -3.70 -13.63 5.62
CA ASP A 240 -4.44 -14.51 4.72
C ASP A 240 -3.51 -15.22 3.72
N TYR A 241 -2.55 -14.52 3.12
CA TYR A 241 -1.56 -15.15 2.23
C TYR A 241 -0.69 -16.18 2.95
N LEU A 242 -0.22 -15.85 4.16
CA LEU A 242 0.59 -16.76 4.97
C LEU A 242 -0.18 -18.03 5.32
N ILE A 243 -1.44 -17.88 5.75
CA ILE A 243 -2.33 -18.99 6.10
C ILE A 243 -2.65 -19.85 4.88
N VAL A 244 -3.13 -19.25 3.78
CA VAL A 244 -3.48 -19.99 2.56
C VAL A 244 -2.26 -20.73 2.01
N GLY A 245 -1.10 -20.07 1.92
CA GLY A 245 0.11 -20.70 1.42
C GLY A 245 0.57 -21.90 2.22
N ARG A 246 0.49 -21.83 3.55
CA ARG A 246 0.96 -22.93 4.42
C ARG A 246 -0.02 -24.09 4.45
N PHE A 247 -1.31 -23.81 4.63
CA PHE A 247 -2.30 -24.86 4.91
C PHE A 247 -2.97 -25.41 3.65
N LEU A 248 -3.07 -24.61 2.59
CA LEU A 248 -3.75 -24.98 1.34
C LEU A 248 -2.80 -25.17 0.17
N GLY A 249 -1.54 -24.72 0.31
CA GLY A 249 -0.48 -24.89 -0.68
C GLY A 249 -0.36 -23.73 -1.68
N ILE A 250 0.72 -23.77 -2.47
CA ILE A 250 1.16 -22.66 -3.34
C ILE A 250 0.14 -22.37 -4.45
N LYS A 251 -0.45 -23.40 -5.06
CA LYS A 251 -1.42 -23.21 -6.14
C LYS A 251 -2.69 -22.48 -5.67
N GLU A 252 -3.24 -22.87 -4.52
CA GLU A 252 -4.41 -22.20 -3.91
C GLU A 252 -4.07 -20.77 -3.49
N LEU A 253 -2.87 -20.56 -2.93
CA LEU A 253 -2.37 -19.21 -2.67
C LEU A 253 -2.31 -18.36 -3.92
N GLY A 254 -1.91 -18.93 -5.06
CA GLY A 254 -1.89 -18.22 -6.33
C GLY A 254 -3.27 -17.80 -6.82
N LEU A 255 -4.27 -18.68 -6.72
CA LEU A 255 -5.67 -18.34 -7.03
C LEU A 255 -6.19 -17.23 -6.11
N TYR A 256 -5.88 -17.33 -4.82
CA TYR A 256 -6.25 -16.33 -3.82
C TYR A 256 -5.56 -14.98 -4.06
N PHE A 257 -4.25 -14.98 -4.29
CA PHE A 257 -3.45 -13.80 -4.57
C PHE A 257 -3.86 -13.13 -5.89
N PHE A 258 -4.19 -13.91 -6.92
CA PHE A 258 -4.79 -13.40 -8.15
C PHE A 258 -6.13 -12.72 -7.88
N GLY A 259 -7.05 -13.40 -7.18
CA GLY A 259 -8.37 -12.86 -6.84
C GLY A 259 -8.26 -11.54 -6.08
N PHE A 260 -7.31 -11.43 -5.16
CA PHE A 260 -7.01 -10.20 -4.44
C PHE A 260 -6.45 -9.10 -5.37
N ASN A 261 -5.41 -9.39 -6.14
CA ASN A 261 -4.74 -8.36 -6.94
C ASN A 261 -5.57 -7.89 -8.14
N ALA A 262 -6.20 -8.81 -8.87
CA ALA A 262 -7.08 -8.51 -9.98
C ALA A 262 -8.40 -7.85 -9.52
N GLY A 263 -8.93 -8.29 -8.38
CA GLY A 263 -10.16 -7.78 -7.79
C GLY A 263 -9.97 -6.48 -7.01
N LEU A 264 -9.36 -6.55 -5.83
CA LEU A 264 -9.22 -5.41 -4.93
C LEU A 264 -8.33 -4.30 -5.49
N GLY A 265 -7.38 -4.61 -6.38
CA GLY A 265 -6.45 -3.61 -6.91
C GLY A 265 -7.15 -2.39 -7.53
N ILE A 266 -8.28 -2.61 -8.23
CA ILE A 266 -9.09 -1.55 -8.85
C ILE A 266 -9.85 -0.77 -7.76
N SER A 267 -10.56 -1.50 -6.90
CA SER A 267 -11.41 -0.91 -5.85
C SER A 267 -10.59 -0.12 -4.81
N LEU A 268 -9.47 -0.66 -4.32
CA LEU A 268 -8.58 0.00 -3.35
C LEU A 268 -7.97 1.29 -3.89
N SER A 269 -7.69 1.34 -5.20
CA SER A 269 -7.19 2.54 -5.86
C SER A 269 -8.20 3.70 -5.72
N PHE A 270 -9.50 3.47 -5.93
CA PHE A 270 -10.53 4.49 -5.73
C PHE A 270 -10.72 4.85 -4.25
N ILE A 271 -10.72 3.85 -3.37
CA ILE A 271 -10.83 4.06 -1.91
C ILE A 271 -9.70 4.97 -1.41
N THR A 272 -8.46 4.73 -1.85
CA THR A 272 -7.29 5.52 -1.46
C THR A 272 -7.41 6.99 -1.89
N VAL A 273 -7.91 7.24 -3.11
CA VAL A 273 -8.13 8.61 -3.62
C VAL A 273 -9.18 9.34 -2.78
N LEU A 274 -10.30 8.68 -2.48
CA LEU A 274 -11.34 9.25 -1.62
C LEU A 274 -10.82 9.55 -0.21
N ASN A 275 -10.08 8.62 0.40
CA ASN A 275 -9.52 8.78 1.75
C ASN A 275 -8.51 9.93 1.83
N THR A 276 -7.69 10.11 0.79
CA THR A 276 -6.70 11.20 0.71
C THR A 276 -7.39 12.57 0.63
N ALA A 277 -8.50 12.67 -0.08
CA ALA A 277 -9.32 13.89 -0.15
C ALA A 277 -10.14 14.13 1.13
N LEU A 278 -10.58 13.05 1.79
CA LEU A 278 -11.43 13.09 2.98
C LEU A 278 -10.71 13.71 4.19
N PHE A 279 -9.47 13.28 4.45
CA PHE A 279 -8.79 13.61 5.69
C PHE A 279 -8.62 15.13 5.93
N PRO A 280 -8.14 15.94 4.96
CA PRO A 280 -8.06 17.40 5.14
C PRO A 280 -9.40 18.06 5.42
N HIS A 281 -10.47 17.59 4.79
CA HIS A 281 -11.83 18.10 5.00
C HIS A 281 -12.33 17.85 6.43
N LEU A 282 -12.05 16.68 7.00
CA LEU A 282 -12.39 16.37 8.40
C LEU A 282 -11.58 17.21 9.38
N CYS A 283 -10.28 17.39 9.12
CA CYS A 283 -9.41 18.21 9.96
C CYS A 283 -9.82 19.69 9.97
N ALA A 284 -10.22 20.25 8.82
CA ALA A 284 -10.69 21.63 8.73
C ALA A 284 -11.97 21.88 9.55
N ALA A 285 -12.87 20.90 9.59
CA ALA A 285 -14.15 21.00 10.30
C ALA A 285 -14.09 20.55 11.77
N ARG A 286 -12.92 20.13 12.28
CA ARG A 286 -12.80 19.49 13.61
C ARG A 286 -13.30 20.34 14.79
N SER A 287 -13.27 21.66 14.64
CA SER A 287 -13.63 22.63 15.66
C SER A 287 -15.14 22.84 15.77
N ASN A 288 -15.90 22.61 14.70
CA ASN A 288 -17.36 22.76 14.67
C ASN A 288 -18.03 21.40 14.48
N GLN A 289 -18.73 20.92 15.51
CA GLN A 289 -19.32 19.58 15.52
C GLN A 289 -20.38 19.38 14.43
N LEU A 290 -21.19 20.40 14.13
CA LEU A 290 -22.22 20.32 13.09
C LEU A 290 -21.58 20.18 11.72
N GLU A 291 -20.54 20.97 11.45
CA GLU A 291 -19.77 20.88 10.21
C GLU A 291 -19.04 19.53 10.11
N LEU A 292 -18.38 19.07 11.18
CA LEU A 292 -17.71 17.78 11.19
C LEU A 292 -18.67 16.63 10.89
N LYS A 293 -19.87 16.65 11.50
CA LYS A 293 -20.93 15.65 11.24
C LYS A 293 -21.41 15.72 9.79
N LYS A 294 -21.59 16.92 9.25
CA LYS A 294 -22.00 17.14 7.86
C LYS A 294 -20.95 16.64 6.87
N HIS A 295 -19.68 16.98 7.09
CA HIS A 295 -18.57 16.51 6.26
C HIS A 295 -18.45 14.99 6.31
N TYR A 296 -18.44 14.38 7.50
CA TYR A 296 -18.39 12.93 7.64
C TYR A 296 -19.59 12.23 6.97
N ALA A 297 -20.80 12.75 7.13
CA ALA A 297 -21.99 12.22 6.47
C ALA A 297 -21.91 12.34 4.94
N HIS A 298 -21.42 13.47 4.43
CA HIS A 298 -21.21 13.69 3.00
C HIS A 298 -20.21 12.67 2.42
N SER A 299 -19.12 12.40 3.14
CA SER A 299 -18.09 11.45 2.73
C SER A 299 -18.60 10.01 2.73
N ARG A 300 -19.37 9.60 3.75
CA ARG A 300 -20.06 8.30 3.73
C ARG A 300 -21.02 8.18 2.56
N LYS A 301 -21.75 9.26 2.23
CA LYS A 301 -22.63 9.29 1.06
C LYS A 301 -21.82 9.16 -0.23
N ALA A 302 -20.69 9.84 -0.37
CA ALA A 302 -19.81 9.71 -1.52
C ALA A 302 -19.25 8.28 -1.67
N ILE A 303 -18.79 7.67 -0.58
CA ILE A 303 -18.36 6.26 -0.57
C ILE A 303 -19.52 5.36 -1.02
N ALA A 304 -20.72 5.55 -0.48
CA ALA A 304 -21.89 4.77 -0.85
C ALA A 304 -22.29 4.94 -2.33
N THR A 305 -22.23 6.16 -2.86
CA THR A 305 -22.63 6.45 -4.25
C THR A 305 -21.58 6.07 -5.28
N ILE A 306 -20.30 5.98 -4.89
CA ILE A 306 -19.19 5.68 -5.84
C ILE A 306 -18.68 4.26 -5.66
N ILE A 307 -18.28 3.88 -4.43
CA ILE A 307 -17.58 2.61 -4.17
C ILE A 307 -18.53 1.43 -4.25
N ILE A 308 -19.74 1.53 -3.69
CA ILE A 308 -20.71 0.41 -3.72
C ILE A 308 -21.07 0.01 -5.16
N PRO A 309 -21.58 0.90 -6.04
CA PRO A 309 -21.91 0.50 -7.39
C PRO A 309 -20.69 0.04 -8.19
N LEU A 310 -19.51 0.63 -7.96
CA LEU A 310 -18.27 0.17 -8.60
C LEU A 310 -17.91 -1.28 -8.20
N VAL A 311 -17.94 -1.60 -6.91
CA VAL A 311 -17.62 -2.93 -6.41
C VAL A 311 -18.68 -3.95 -6.83
N ILE A 312 -19.96 -3.59 -6.78
CA ILE A 312 -21.05 -4.46 -7.24
C ILE A 312 -20.90 -4.73 -8.74
N LEU A 313 -20.67 -3.69 -9.55
CA LEU A 313 -20.45 -3.84 -10.99
C LEU A 313 -19.26 -4.74 -11.28
N GLN A 314 -18.14 -4.51 -10.60
CA GLN A 314 -16.94 -5.34 -10.74
C GLN A 314 -17.21 -6.80 -10.34
N THR A 315 -17.92 -7.03 -9.25
CA THR A 315 -18.25 -8.37 -8.75
C THR A 315 -19.19 -9.10 -9.72
N SER A 316 -20.25 -8.44 -10.18
CA SER A 316 -21.23 -9.01 -11.11
C SER A 316 -20.66 -9.28 -12.49
N LEU A 317 -19.69 -8.48 -12.95
CA LEU A 317 -19.01 -8.69 -14.23
C LEU A 317 -17.84 -9.67 -14.15
N ALA A 318 -17.42 -10.12 -12.95
CA ALA A 318 -16.28 -11.03 -12.80
C ALA A 318 -16.42 -12.33 -13.63
N PRO A 319 -17.58 -13.00 -13.68
CA PRO A 319 -17.76 -14.17 -14.53
C PRO A 319 -17.57 -13.89 -16.03
N LEU A 320 -17.82 -12.65 -16.47
CA LEU A 320 -17.68 -12.23 -17.86
C LEU A 320 -16.24 -11.83 -18.19
N TYR A 321 -15.65 -10.91 -17.42
CA TYR A 321 -14.36 -10.34 -17.78
C TYR A 321 -13.18 -11.24 -17.39
N VAL A 322 -13.28 -12.07 -16.34
CA VAL A 322 -12.14 -12.87 -15.87
C VAL A 322 -11.65 -13.84 -16.96
N PRO A 323 -12.52 -14.64 -17.60
CA PRO A 323 -12.09 -15.58 -18.64
C PRO A 323 -11.58 -14.87 -19.90
N ILE A 324 -12.17 -13.71 -20.24
CA ILE A 324 -11.84 -12.95 -21.45
C ILE A 324 -10.52 -12.20 -21.28
N VAL A 325 -10.36 -11.47 -20.18
CA VAL A 325 -9.21 -10.57 -19.95
C VAL A 325 -8.01 -11.37 -19.44
N PHE A 326 -8.21 -12.15 -18.39
CA PHE A 326 -7.12 -12.84 -17.67
C PHE A 326 -6.90 -14.28 -18.16
N GLY A 327 -7.93 -14.91 -18.73
CA GLY A 327 -7.85 -16.24 -19.33
C GLY A 327 -8.65 -17.32 -18.58
N GLN A 328 -8.91 -18.44 -19.27
CA GLN A 328 -9.76 -19.52 -18.76
C GLN A 328 -9.21 -20.21 -17.50
N GLN A 329 -7.89 -20.20 -17.30
CA GLN A 329 -7.25 -20.79 -16.12
C GLN A 329 -7.68 -20.14 -14.79
N TRP A 330 -8.23 -18.92 -14.83
CA TRP A 330 -8.64 -18.16 -13.65
C TRP A 330 -10.13 -18.30 -13.31
N VAL A 331 -10.89 -19.08 -14.07
CA VAL A 331 -12.33 -19.30 -13.83
C VAL A 331 -12.57 -19.82 -12.40
N VAL A 332 -11.71 -20.71 -11.93
CA VAL A 332 -11.78 -21.29 -10.57
C VAL A 332 -11.60 -20.22 -9.48
N ALA A 333 -10.89 -19.13 -9.78
CA ALA A 333 -10.69 -18.02 -8.84
C ALA A 333 -11.84 -17.00 -8.82
N ILE A 334 -12.84 -17.10 -9.72
CA ILE A 334 -13.94 -16.13 -9.79
C ILE A 334 -14.69 -16.00 -8.47
N PRO A 335 -15.13 -17.08 -7.79
CA PRO A 335 -15.85 -16.96 -6.53
C PRO A 335 -15.01 -16.29 -5.43
N ILE A 336 -13.70 -16.62 -5.38
CA ILE A 336 -12.75 -16.01 -4.45
C ILE A 336 -12.64 -14.50 -4.72
N LEU A 337 -12.45 -14.13 -5.99
CA LEU A 337 -12.40 -12.73 -6.43
C LEU A 337 -13.67 -11.98 -6.03
N MET A 338 -14.85 -12.56 -6.26
CA MET A 338 -16.13 -11.93 -5.94
C MET A 338 -16.25 -11.62 -4.45
N LEU A 339 -15.96 -12.59 -3.58
CA LEU A 339 -16.01 -12.41 -2.12
C LEU A 339 -15.02 -11.36 -1.63
N ILE A 340 -13.79 -11.41 -2.15
CA ILE A 340 -12.73 -10.47 -1.82
C ILE A 340 -13.08 -9.05 -2.30
N CYS A 341 -13.62 -8.89 -3.52
CA CYS A 341 -14.12 -7.61 -4.02
C CYS A 341 -15.22 -7.04 -3.12
N LEU A 342 -16.23 -7.83 -2.76
CA LEU A 342 -17.32 -7.38 -1.88
C LEU A 342 -16.81 -6.91 -0.50
N SER A 343 -15.73 -7.51 0.01
CA SER A 343 -15.11 -7.08 1.27
C SER A 343 -14.52 -5.66 1.22
N ALA A 344 -14.31 -5.10 0.03
CA ALA A 344 -13.85 -3.72 -0.16
C ALA A 344 -14.87 -2.68 0.31
N ILE A 345 -16.18 -2.99 0.20
CA ILE A 345 -17.25 -2.05 0.54
C ILE A 345 -17.17 -1.67 2.01
N PRO A 346 -17.26 -2.60 2.99
CA PRO A 346 -17.13 -2.23 4.39
C PRO A 346 -15.79 -1.55 4.68
N ARG A 347 -14.68 -2.03 4.09
CA ARG A 347 -13.34 -1.48 4.31
C ARG A 347 -13.26 0.02 4.01
N ALA A 348 -13.88 0.49 2.93
CA ALA A 348 -13.93 1.91 2.59
C ALA A 348 -14.57 2.76 3.70
N PHE A 349 -15.63 2.25 4.34
CA PHE A 349 -16.28 2.94 5.45
C PHE A 349 -15.48 2.84 6.76
N ALA A 350 -14.79 1.73 7.00
CA ALA A 350 -13.86 1.60 8.13
C ALA A 350 -12.76 2.67 8.05
N ASP A 351 -12.13 2.82 6.88
CA ASP A 351 -11.08 3.82 6.69
C ASP A 351 -11.59 5.25 6.98
N ALA A 352 -12.81 5.58 6.52
CA ALA A 352 -13.42 6.87 6.82
C ALA A 352 -13.68 7.07 8.33
N ALA A 353 -14.09 6.02 9.05
CA ALA A 353 -14.27 6.06 10.50
C ALA A 353 -12.93 6.20 11.25
N SER A 354 -11.89 5.50 10.80
CA SER A 354 -10.53 5.65 11.32
C SER A 354 -10.02 7.08 11.13
N LEU A 355 -10.19 7.66 9.93
CA LEU A 355 -9.81 9.06 9.65
C LEU A 355 -10.57 10.06 10.53
N LEU A 356 -11.82 9.78 10.90
CA LEU A 356 -12.59 10.61 11.84
C LEU A 356 -11.96 10.60 13.24
N LEU A 357 -11.59 9.43 13.77
CA LEU A 357 -10.91 9.31 15.07
C LEU A 357 -9.56 10.03 15.08
N VAL A 358 -8.79 9.90 13.99
CA VAL A 358 -7.51 10.59 13.84
C VAL A 358 -7.72 12.10 13.79
N ALA A 359 -8.70 12.60 13.03
CA ALA A 359 -8.98 14.03 12.88
C ALA A 359 -9.35 14.72 14.21
N ILE A 360 -10.01 14.01 15.13
CA ILE A 360 -10.35 14.53 16.48
C ILE A 360 -9.26 14.28 17.53
N GLY A 361 -8.07 13.81 17.13
CA GLY A 361 -6.94 13.58 18.03
C GLY A 361 -7.08 12.34 18.92
N LYS A 362 -7.81 11.30 18.47
CA LYS A 362 -7.96 10.02 19.19
C LYS A 362 -7.43 8.81 18.39
N PRO A 363 -6.19 8.84 17.87
CA PRO A 363 -5.62 7.70 17.12
C PRO A 363 -5.45 6.44 17.99
N ASN A 364 -5.31 6.58 19.30
CA ASN A 364 -5.20 5.43 20.21
C ASN A 364 -6.46 4.54 20.19
N LEU A 365 -7.64 5.14 20.02
CA LEU A 365 -8.90 4.39 19.93
C LEU A 365 -8.97 3.59 18.63
N ASP A 366 -8.50 4.18 17.54
CA ASP A 366 -8.36 3.47 16.27
C ASP A 366 -7.38 2.29 16.40
N LEU A 367 -6.24 2.49 17.06
CA LEU A 367 -5.27 1.41 17.31
C LEU A 367 -5.87 0.23 18.08
N TYR A 368 -6.57 0.48 19.19
CA TYR A 368 -7.22 -0.59 19.97
C TYR A 368 -8.24 -1.38 19.13
N TRP A 369 -9.01 -0.68 18.30
CA TRP A 369 -9.93 -1.32 17.39
C TRP A 369 -9.22 -2.18 16.34
N ASN A 370 -8.15 -1.65 15.74
CA ASN A 370 -7.35 -2.40 14.78
C ASN A 370 -6.75 -3.67 15.39
N ILE A 371 -6.32 -3.65 16.66
CA ILE A 371 -5.86 -4.84 17.38
C ILE A 371 -6.98 -5.87 17.51
N LEU A 372 -8.14 -5.46 18.05
CA LEU A 372 -9.30 -6.34 18.21
C LEU A 372 -9.75 -6.95 16.87
N PHE A 373 -9.87 -6.12 15.84
CA PHE A 373 -10.21 -6.56 14.48
C PHE A 373 -9.19 -7.57 13.98
N THR A 374 -7.90 -7.33 14.17
CA THR A 374 -6.85 -8.26 13.73
C THR A 374 -6.98 -9.60 14.43
N THR A 375 -7.23 -9.63 15.74
CA THR A 375 -7.43 -10.89 16.48
C THR A 375 -8.63 -11.67 15.96
N ILE A 376 -9.79 -11.01 15.78
CA ILE A 376 -11.00 -11.64 15.24
C ILE A 376 -10.75 -12.16 13.81
N PHE A 377 -10.09 -11.34 12.99
CA PHE A 377 -9.74 -11.68 11.62
C PHE A 377 -8.85 -12.93 11.57
N SER A 378 -7.78 -12.99 12.39
CA SER A 378 -6.89 -14.15 12.48
C SER A 378 -7.65 -15.43 12.82
N VAL A 379 -8.51 -15.41 13.83
CA VAL A 379 -9.29 -16.58 14.26
C VAL A 379 -10.25 -17.03 13.16
N ALA A 380 -10.94 -16.08 12.53
CA ALA A 380 -11.85 -16.38 11.44
C ALA A 380 -11.14 -17.00 10.22
N LEU A 381 -9.95 -16.50 9.87
CA LEU A 381 -9.16 -17.08 8.78
C LEU A 381 -8.77 -18.54 9.08
N LEU A 382 -8.36 -18.84 10.31
CA LEU A 382 -8.01 -20.20 10.73
C LEU A 382 -9.22 -21.16 10.63
N ILE A 383 -10.41 -20.70 11.01
CA ILE A 383 -11.64 -21.47 10.83
C ILE A 383 -11.94 -21.65 9.33
N GLY A 384 -11.76 -20.59 8.54
CA GLY A 384 -11.99 -20.57 7.10
C GLY A 384 -11.16 -21.55 6.27
N ILE A 385 -10.00 -22.01 6.78
CA ILE A 385 -9.15 -23.01 6.12
C ILE A 385 -9.93 -24.29 5.78
N HIS A 386 -10.90 -24.69 6.62
CA HIS A 386 -11.71 -25.90 6.39
C HIS A 386 -12.52 -25.84 5.08
N GLY A 387 -12.87 -24.63 4.62
CA GLY A 387 -13.53 -24.40 3.33
C GLY A 387 -12.55 -24.11 2.19
N GLN A 388 -11.26 -24.44 2.34
CA GLN A 388 -10.18 -24.12 1.39
C GLN A 388 -10.10 -22.60 1.10
N ALA A 389 -9.58 -22.21 -0.07
CA ALA A 389 -9.36 -20.81 -0.41
C ALA A 389 -10.69 -20.01 -0.44
N LEU A 390 -11.80 -20.67 -0.79
CA LEU A 390 -13.14 -20.09 -0.76
C LEU A 390 -13.62 -19.81 0.67
N GLY A 391 -13.38 -20.74 1.60
CA GLY A 391 -13.70 -20.58 3.02
C GLY A 391 -12.91 -19.45 3.67
N VAL A 392 -11.63 -19.31 3.31
CA VAL A 392 -10.81 -18.16 3.73
C VAL A 392 -11.38 -16.85 3.18
N ALA A 393 -11.68 -16.76 1.88
CA ALA A 393 -12.29 -15.57 1.29
C ALA A 393 -13.67 -15.23 1.89
N THR A 394 -14.47 -16.25 2.21
CA THR A 394 -15.76 -16.08 2.89
C THR A 394 -15.55 -15.52 4.30
N SER A 395 -14.56 -16.02 5.03
CA SER A 395 -14.20 -15.52 6.36
C SER A 395 -13.75 -14.06 6.31
N VAL A 396 -12.98 -13.69 5.30
CA VAL A 396 -12.61 -12.28 5.04
C VAL A 396 -13.87 -11.44 4.88
N LEU A 397 -14.78 -11.81 3.98
CA LEU A 397 -16.00 -11.05 3.74
C LEU A 397 -16.86 -10.94 5.01
N LEU A 398 -17.11 -12.06 5.71
CA LEU A 398 -17.94 -12.11 6.90
C LEU A 398 -17.38 -11.23 8.02
N VAL A 399 -16.08 -11.33 8.31
CA VAL A 399 -15.46 -10.47 9.34
C VAL A 399 -15.61 -9.01 8.96
N HIS A 400 -15.38 -8.63 7.70
CA HIS A 400 -15.55 -7.25 7.26
C HIS A 400 -17.01 -6.79 7.39
N VAL A 401 -17.98 -7.60 6.95
CA VAL A 401 -19.40 -7.26 7.00
C VAL A 401 -19.95 -7.20 8.43
N ILE A 402 -19.43 -8.00 9.35
CA ILE A 402 -19.91 -8.05 10.74
C ILE A 402 -19.23 -6.98 11.60
N THR A 403 -17.90 -6.93 11.60
CA THR A 403 -17.14 -6.11 12.56
C THR A 403 -17.09 -4.65 12.17
N ILE A 404 -17.06 -4.32 10.87
CA ILE A 404 -16.87 -2.93 10.43
C ILE A 404 -18.12 -2.06 10.68
N PRO A 405 -19.36 -2.53 10.44
CA PRO A 405 -20.53 -1.76 10.85
C PRO A 405 -20.58 -1.46 12.34
N LEU A 406 -20.15 -2.41 13.19
CA LEU A 406 -20.02 -2.19 14.64
C LEU A 406 -18.99 -1.09 14.93
N PHE A 407 -17.84 -1.10 14.26
CA PHE A 407 -16.83 -0.05 14.37
C PHE A 407 -17.37 1.33 13.99
N ILE A 408 -18.06 1.42 12.86
CA ILE A 408 -18.60 2.67 12.33
C ILE A 408 -19.67 3.22 13.27
N TYR A 409 -20.57 2.35 13.73
CA TYR A 409 -21.62 2.72 14.68
C TYR A 409 -21.03 3.21 16.00
N TRP A 410 -20.08 2.47 16.57
CA TRP A 410 -19.39 2.83 17.80
C TRP A 410 -18.65 4.16 17.65
N THR A 411 -17.87 4.32 16.58
CA THR A 411 -17.10 5.55 16.30
C THR A 411 -18.01 6.75 16.13
N THR A 412 -19.06 6.63 15.30
CA THR A 412 -20.03 7.71 15.07
C THR A 412 -20.72 8.11 16.37
N SER A 413 -21.13 7.13 17.17
CA SER A 413 -21.77 7.37 18.47
C SER A 413 -20.80 8.04 19.44
N TYR A 414 -19.57 7.56 19.55
CA TYR A 414 -18.55 8.12 20.43
C TYR A 414 -18.24 9.58 20.09
N VAL A 415 -18.02 9.89 18.81
CA VAL A 415 -17.62 11.23 18.36
C VAL A 415 -18.77 12.24 18.51
N PHE A 416 -20.00 11.86 18.13
CA PHE A 416 -21.11 12.81 18.04
C PHE A 416 -22.04 12.82 19.26
N ARG A 417 -22.08 11.76 20.10
CA ARG A 417 -22.90 11.72 21.32
C ARG A 417 -22.16 12.30 22.53
N LYS A 418 -20.84 12.14 22.62
CA LYS A 418 -20.04 12.56 23.79
C LYS A 418 -19.74 14.07 23.84
N ARG A 419 -19.82 14.77 22.69
CA ARG A 419 -19.65 16.24 22.58
C ARG A 419 -20.94 17.06 22.68
N GLN A 420 -22.11 16.43 22.79
CA GLN A 420 -23.35 17.16 23.12
C GLN A 420 -23.50 17.44 24.63
N ASN A 421 -22.69 16.77 25.46
CA ASN A 421 -22.73 16.87 26.92
C ASN A 421 -21.52 17.61 27.52
N ALA A 422 -20.72 18.27 26.69
CA ALA A 422 -19.58 19.11 27.06
C ALA A 422 -19.68 20.41 26.26
#